data_AF-A0AAE0T288-F1
#
_entry.id   AF-A0AAE0T288-F1
#
_cell.length_a   1.000
_cell.length_b   1.000
_cell.length_c   1.000
_cell.angle_alpha   90.00
_cell.angle_beta   90.00
_cell.angle_gamma   90.00
#
_symmetry.space_group_name_H-M   'P 1'
#
loop_
_entity.id
_entity.type
_entity.pdbx_description
1 polymer ?
#
loop_
_entity_poly.entity_id
_entity_poly.type
_entity_poly.pdbx_seq_one_letter_code
_entity_poly.pdbx_strand_id
1 'polypeptide(L)' 'MDRDSSSSRKFFDYIVVGCGGIGSAALYWLSKRAQNGVLGIEQFSLGHANGGSQDHSRIIRMAYHDDAYTRLTPDAYKA' A
#
# COMPACT_ATOMS: atom_id res chain seq x y z
N MET A 1 -24.81 -3.14 35.03
CA MET A 1 -24.14 -2.16 34.15
C MET A 1 -23.17 -2.94 33.29
N ASP A 2 -23.69 -3.32 32.13
CA ASP A 2 -23.09 -4.23 31.19
C ASP A 2 -21.80 -3.65 30.61
N ARG A 3 -20.71 -4.40 30.75
CA ARG A 3 -19.54 -4.27 29.88
C ARG A 3 -19.31 -5.63 29.21
N ASP A 4 -20.33 -6.05 28.47
CA ASP A 4 -20.21 -7.13 27.52
C ASP A 4 -19.63 -6.59 26.21
N SER A 5 -18.39 -6.98 25.95
CA SER A 5 -17.84 -7.40 24.65
C SER A 5 -16.33 -7.52 24.84
N SER A 6 -15.84 -8.74 25.07
CA SER A 6 -14.40 -8.98 25.02
C SER A 6 -13.92 -8.73 23.60
N SER A 7 -13.38 -7.55 23.32
CA SER A 7 -12.64 -7.31 22.08
C SER A 7 -11.44 -8.25 22.08
N SER A 8 -11.51 -9.34 21.31
CA SER A 8 -10.37 -10.20 21.09
C SER A 8 -9.32 -9.40 20.32
N ARG A 9 -8.13 -9.25 20.90
CA ARG A 9 -7.00 -8.61 20.21
C ARG A 9 -6.71 -9.40 18.93
N LYS A 10 -6.76 -8.72 17.79
CA LYS A 10 -6.37 -9.30 16.49
C LYS A 10 -4.87 -9.08 16.27
N PHE A 11 -4.17 -10.15 15.88
CA PHE A 11 -2.78 -10.11 15.48
C PHE A 11 -2.69 -10.23 13.96
N PHE A 12 -1.71 -9.55 13.37
CA PHE A 12 -1.42 -9.56 11.95
C PHE A 12 0.07 -9.83 11.75
N ASP A 13 0.43 -10.60 10.73
CA ASP A 13 1.81 -10.89 10.37
C ASP A 13 2.50 -9.64 9.79
N TYR A 14 1.73 -8.81 9.10
CA TYR A 14 2.20 -7.57 8.47
C TYR A 14 1.27 -6.41 8.75
N ILE A 15 1.84 -5.24 9.05
CA ILE A 15 1.11 -3.99 9.18
C ILE A 15 1.71 -2.99 8.19
N VAL A 16 0.88 -2.49 7.27
CA VAL A 16 1.25 -1.44 6.33
C VAL A 16 0.70 -0.11 6.85
N VAL A 17 1.61 0.82 7.15
CA VAL A 17 1.25 2.17 7.62
C VAL A 17 1.28 3.14 6.43
N GLY A 18 0.12 3.71 6.12
CA GLY A 18 -0.13 4.50 4.91
C GLY A 18 -0.61 3.63 3.75
N CYS A 19 -1.76 3.97 3.17
CA CYS A 19 -2.38 3.26 2.04
C CYS A 19 -2.35 4.08 0.74
N GLY A 20 -1.33 4.95 0.57
CA GLY A 20 -1.05 5.64 -0.69
C GLY A 20 -0.54 4.70 -1.80
N GLY A 21 0.04 5.23 -2.87
CA GLY A 21 0.44 4.43 -4.04
C GLY A 21 1.36 3.23 -3.71
N ILE A 22 2.39 3.43 -2.89
CA ILE A 22 3.31 2.34 -2.48
C ILE A 22 2.64 1.39 -1.47
N GLY A 23 1.97 1.94 -0.46
CA GLY A 23 1.36 1.17 0.62
C GLY A 23 0.23 0.26 0.14
N SER A 24 -0.63 0.76 -0.76
CA SER A 24 -1.70 -0.06 -1.35
C SER A 24 -1.14 -1.16 -2.27
N ALA A 25 -0.07 -0.90 -3.03
CA ALA A 25 0.62 -1.93 -3.80
C ALA A 25 1.24 -3.01 -2.87
N ALA A 26 1.89 -2.61 -1.79
CA ALA A 26 2.41 -3.54 -0.79
C ALA A 26 1.29 -4.37 -0.15
N LEU A 27 0.18 -3.73 0.25
CA LEU A 27 -0.98 -4.40 0.83
C LEU A 27 -1.60 -5.42 -0.14
N TYR A 28 -1.71 -5.09 -1.42
CA TYR A 28 -2.21 -6.00 -2.45
C TYR A 28 -1.33 -7.25 -2.61
N TRP A 29 -0.02 -7.08 -2.68
CA TRP A 29 0.89 -8.22 -2.83
C TRP A 29 1.02 -9.04 -1.55
N LEU A 30 0.96 -8.40 -0.38
CA LEU A 30 0.94 -9.09 0.91
C LEU A 30 -0.35 -9.87 1.13
N SER A 31 -1.52 -9.34 0.76
CA SER A 31 -2.79 -10.06 0.93
C SER A 31 -2.84 -11.34 0.08
N LYS A 32 -2.21 -11.34 -1.10
CA LYS A 32 -2.05 -12.57 -1.91
C LYS A 32 -1.17 -13.63 -1.26
N ARG A 33 -0.25 -13.25 -0.38
CA ARG A 33 0.69 -14.18 0.29
C ARG A 33 0.22 -14.60 1.67
N ALA A 34 -0.27 -13.65 2.47
CA ALA A 34 -0.64 -13.82 3.86
C ALA A 34 -2.15 -13.94 4.09
N GLN A 35 -2.97 -13.93 3.03
CA GLN A 35 -4.44 -13.95 3.12
C GLN A 35 -4.96 -12.84 4.06
N ASN A 36 -5.48 -13.21 5.23
CA ASN A 36 -6.03 -12.28 6.23
C ASN A 36 -5.00 -11.80 7.27
N GLY A 37 -3.73 -12.18 7.11
CA GLY A 37 -2.62 -11.82 7.99
C GLY A 37 -2.03 -10.43 7.78
N VAL A 38 -2.67 -9.56 6.98
CA VAL A 38 -2.20 -8.19 6.72
C VAL A 38 -3.24 -7.14 7.11
N LEU A 39 -2.78 -6.09 7.77
CA LEU A 39 -3.56 -4.90 8.12
C LEU A 39 -2.98 -3.66 7.43
N GLY A 40 -3.80 -2.93 6.67
CA GLY A 40 -3.48 -1.59 6.20
C GLY A 40 -4.10 -0.53 7.11
N ILE A 41 -3.32 0.50 7.46
CA ILE A 41 -3.78 1.64 8.27
C ILE A 41 -3.54 2.92 7.47
N GLU A 42 -4.59 3.70 7.25
CA GLU A 42 -4.52 5.02 6.63
C GLU A 42 -5.09 6.06 7.60
N GLN A 43 -4.39 7.19 7.74
CA GLN A 43 -4.79 8.25 8.67
C GLN A 43 -5.98 9.04 8.14
N PHE A 44 -6.15 9.09 6.81
CA PHE A 44 -7.23 9.81 6.13
C PHE A 44 -8.20 8.84 5.41
N SER A 45 -9.16 9.39 4.67
CA SER A 45 -9.97 8.60 3.74
C SER A 45 -9.11 8.09 2.57
N LEU A 46 -9.35 6.87 2.09
CA LEU A 46 -8.69 6.37 0.88
C LEU A 46 -8.93 7.33 -0.30
N GLY A 47 -7.86 7.66 -1.04
CA GLY A 47 -7.92 8.62 -2.14
C GLY A 47 -7.89 10.10 -1.73
N HIS A 48 -7.56 10.41 -0.48
CA HIS A 48 -7.41 11.80 -0.01
C HIS A 48 -6.35 12.62 -0.77
N ALA A 49 -6.47 13.94 -0.70
CA ALA A 49 -5.54 14.88 -1.34
C ALA A 49 -4.29 15.22 -0.49
N ASN A 50 -4.27 14.86 0.79
CA ASN A 50 -3.20 15.18 1.76
C ASN A 50 -1.88 14.39 1.57
N GLY A 51 -1.63 13.80 0.39
CA GLY A 51 -0.48 12.94 0.13
C GLY A 51 0.29 13.35 -1.13
N GLY A 52 1.02 12.39 -1.72
CA GLY A 52 1.71 12.56 -3.02
C GLY A 52 1.06 11.78 -4.17
N SER A 53 -0.06 11.09 -3.93
CA SER A 53 -0.71 10.18 -4.89
C SER A 53 -2.00 10.73 -5.54
N GLN A 54 -2.44 11.92 -5.14
CA GLN A 54 -3.75 12.52 -5.44
C GLN A 54 -3.93 13.08 -6.86
N ASP A 55 -2.85 13.48 -7.52
CA ASP A 55 -2.93 14.09 -8.84
C ASP A 55 -3.36 13.09 -9.93
N HIS A 56 -4.01 13.56 -10.99
CA HIS A 56 -4.71 12.78 -12.01
C HIS A 56 -3.81 11.92 -12.90
N SER A 57 -2.53 12.25 -13.00
CA SER A 57 -1.57 11.51 -13.84
C SER A 57 -0.18 11.48 -13.22
N ARG A 58 0.61 10.47 -13.56
CA ARG A 58 2.04 10.44 -13.24
C ARG A 58 2.82 10.01 -14.47
N ILE A 59 3.97 10.64 -14.69
CA ILE A 59 4.89 10.28 -15.75
C ILE A 59 5.61 9.00 -15.34
N ILE A 60 5.58 8.00 -16.22
CA ILE A 60 6.51 6.87 -16.20
C ILE A 60 7.41 6.98 -17.42
N ARG A 61 8.70 6.66 -17.27
CA ARG A 61 9.70 6.71 -18.36
C ARG A 61 10.71 5.58 -18.18
N MET A 62 11.19 4.99 -19.27
CA MET A 62 12.20 3.90 -19.22
C MET A 62 13.64 4.40 -19.10
N ALA A 63 13.93 5.61 -19.59
CA ALA A 63 15.27 6.17 -19.58
C ALA A 63 15.54 6.94 -18.26
N TYR A 64 16.50 6.44 -17.49
CA TYR A 64 17.04 7.09 -16.29
C TYR A 64 18.57 7.05 -16.33
N HIS A 65 19.21 7.98 -15.61
CA HIS A 65 20.67 8.02 -15.47
C HIS A 65 21.22 6.99 -14.48
N ASP A 66 20.36 6.45 -13.61
CA ASP A 66 20.72 5.45 -12.60
C ASP A 66 20.15 4.09 -12.99
N ASP A 67 21.05 3.12 -13.08
CA ASP A 67 20.74 1.75 -13.49
C ASP A 67 19.77 1.03 -12.55
N ALA A 68 19.69 1.44 -11.28
CA ALA A 68 18.71 0.88 -10.36
C ALA A 68 17.27 1.13 -10.83
N TYR A 69 16.99 2.33 -11.36
CA TYR A 69 15.66 2.66 -11.88
C TYR A 69 15.40 2.06 -13.25
N THR A 70 16.42 2.00 -14.13
CA THR A 70 16.25 1.35 -15.44
C THR A 70 15.95 -0.14 -15.32
N ARG A 71 16.48 -0.83 -14.29
CA ARG A 71 16.13 -2.23 -14.00
C ARG A 71 14.71 -2.44 -13.50
N LEU A 72 14.17 -1.51 -12.69
CA LEU A 72 12.81 -1.63 -12.14
C LEU A 72 11.71 -1.28 -13.15
N THR A 73 12.02 -0.40 -14.09
CA THR A 73 11.00 0.21 -14.94
C THR A 73 10.29 -0.76 -15.91
N PRO A 74 10.95 -1.73 -16.56
CA PRO A 74 10.30 -2.62 -17.53
C PRO A 74 9.08 -3.34 -16.96
N ASP A 75 9.11 -3.74 -15.69
CA ASP A 75 7.98 -4.41 -15.05
C ASP A 75 6.80 -3.47 -14.78
N ALA A 76 7.03 -2.16 -14.61
CA ALA A 76 5.97 -1.17 -14.43
C ALA A 76 5.11 -0.95 -15.71
N TYR A 77 5.60 -1.33 -16.89
CA TYR A 77 4.89 -1.23 -18.16
C TYR A 77 4.09 -2.49 -18.55
N LYS A 78 4.20 -3.60 -17.80
CA LYS A 78 3.59 -4.89 -18.13
C LYS A 78 2.18 -5.10 -17.55
N ALA A 79 1.50 -4.02 -17.16
CA ALA A 79 0.18 -4.07 -16.51
C ALA A 79 -0.86 -4.88 -17.31
#